data_AF-A0A924ZKM1-F1
#
_entry.id   AF-A0A924ZKM1-F1
#
_cell.length_a   1.000
_cell.length_b   1.000
_cell.length_c   1.000
_cell.angle_alpha   90.00
_cell.angle_beta   90.00
_cell.angle_gamma   90.00
#
_symmetry.space_group_name_H-M   'P 1'
#
loop_
_entity.id
_entity.type
_entity.pdbx_description
1 polymer ?
#
loop_
_entity_poly.entity_id
_entity_poly.type
_entity_poly.pdbx_seq_one_letter_code
_entity_poly.pdbx_strand_id
1 'polypeptide(L)'
;MDDSKKTRKNKYPAEGITLEMMVTKLVDVYGWERLGEKITIRCFTHDPSVKSSLTFLRRTPWAREQVEQLFRWRDDTGWDPRDDVK
;
A
#
# COMPACT_ATOMS: atom_id res chain seq x y z
N MET A 1 -22.17 29.43 -15.90
CA MET A 1 -22.04 29.17 -14.45
C MET A 1 -22.52 27.75 -14.17
N ASP A 2 -22.07 27.15 -13.06
CA ASP A 2 -22.30 25.78 -12.53
C ASP A 2 -21.20 24.77 -12.93
N ASP A 3 -20.02 24.80 -12.29
CA ASP A 3 -19.62 24.31 -10.95
C ASP A 3 -19.36 22.79 -10.87
N SER A 4 -18.06 22.46 -10.76
CA SER A 4 -17.47 21.31 -10.07
C SER A 4 -18.04 19.89 -10.24
N LYS A 5 -17.28 19.04 -10.94
CA LYS A 5 -16.78 17.81 -10.29
C LYS A 5 -15.43 17.34 -10.82
N LYS A 6 -14.41 17.74 -10.07
CA LYS A 6 -13.00 17.37 -10.13
C LYS A 6 -12.81 15.84 -10.08
N THR A 7 -12.42 15.28 -11.22
CA THR A 7 -11.61 14.07 -11.44
C THR A 7 -11.59 13.02 -10.33
N ARG A 8 -12.47 12.01 -10.40
CA ARG A 8 -12.18 10.68 -9.85
C ARG A 8 -11.72 9.76 -10.97
N LYS A 9 -10.50 9.97 -11.49
CA LYS A 9 -9.83 8.91 -12.25
C LYS A 9 -9.40 7.84 -11.25
N ASN A 10 -10.36 7.00 -10.84
CA ASN A 10 -10.10 5.71 -10.22
C ASN A 10 -9.58 4.80 -11.34
N LYS A 11 -8.36 5.09 -11.82
CA LYS A 11 -7.69 4.26 -12.80
C LYS A 11 -7.06 3.08 -12.08
N TYR A 12 -7.89 2.09 -11.77
CA TYR A 12 -7.43 0.70 -11.74
C TYR A 12 -8.28 -0.13 -12.70
N PRO A 13 -8.12 0.00 -14.03
CA PRO A 13 -8.62 -0.97 -14.98
C PRO A 13 -7.42 -1.66 -15.65
N ALA A 14 -6.86 -2.69 -15.00
CA ALA A 14 -6.15 -3.82 -15.60
C ALA A 14 -5.69 -4.75 -14.45
N GLU A 15 -6.18 -5.99 -14.47
CA GLU A 15 -5.78 -7.14 -13.63
C GLU A 15 -6.11 -7.10 -12.13
N GLY A 16 -7.39 -7.30 -11.77
CA GLY A 16 -7.87 -8.12 -10.62
C GLY A 16 -7.33 -7.94 -9.19
N ILE A 17 -6.27 -7.18 -8.95
CA ILE A 17 -5.58 -7.03 -7.68
C ILE A 17 -5.95 -5.67 -7.13
N THR A 18 -6.75 -5.67 -6.06
CA THR A 18 -7.17 -4.45 -5.39
C THR A 18 -6.10 -3.98 -4.41
N LEU A 19 -6.11 -2.69 -4.06
CA LEU A 19 -5.23 -2.14 -3.00
C LEU A 19 -5.40 -2.91 -1.67
N GLU A 20 -6.62 -3.39 -1.39
CA GLU A 20 -6.92 -4.24 -0.24
C GLU A 20 -6.18 -5.58 -0.32
N MET A 21 -6.19 -6.23 -1.49
CA MET A 21 -5.45 -7.48 -1.72
C MET A 21 -3.95 -7.27 -1.62
N MET A 22 -3.41 -6.17 -2.14
CA MET A 22 -1.98 -5.85 -2.04
C MET A 22 -1.55 -5.73 -0.58
N VAL A 23 -2.26 -4.91 0.20
CA VAL A 23 -1.99 -4.72 1.62
C VAL A 23 -2.12 -6.05 2.36
N THR A 24 -3.21 -6.80 2.13
CA THR A 24 -3.44 -8.10 2.78
C THR A 24 -2.33 -9.09 2.47
N LYS A 25 -1.91 -9.23 1.20
CA LYS A 25 -0.81 -10.12 0.80
C LYS A 25 0.55 -9.69 1.35
N LEU A 26 0.80 -8.38 1.45
CA LEU A 26 2.04 -7.87 2.02
C LEU A 26 2.08 -8.13 3.53
N VAL A 27 0.97 -7.91 4.22
CA VAL A 27 0.83 -8.18 5.65
C VAL A 27 0.95 -9.67 5.94
N ASP A 28 0.35 -10.52 5.13
CA ASP A 28 0.40 -11.98 5.28
C ASP A 28 1.83 -12.52 5.20
N VAL A 29 2.67 -11.90 4.37
CA VAL A 29 4.06 -12.34 4.15
C VAL A 29 5.08 -11.66 5.06
N TYR A 30 4.99 -10.34 5.22
CA TYR A 30 5.96 -9.57 6.00
C TYR A 30 5.51 -9.30 7.43
N GLY A 31 4.21 -9.31 7.69
CA GLY A 31 3.64 -8.82 8.94
C GLY A 31 3.60 -7.29 9.02
N TRP A 32 2.83 -6.79 9.97
CA TRP A 32 2.64 -5.35 10.18
C TRP A 32 3.89 -4.63 10.67
N GLU A 33 4.73 -5.29 11.49
CA GLU A 33 5.99 -4.71 11.98
C GLU A 33 6.94 -4.36 10.82
N ARG A 34 7.24 -5.32 9.95
CA ARG A 34 8.11 -5.11 8.78
C ARG A 34 7.53 -4.10 7.80
N LEU A 35 6.20 -4.11 7.60
CA LEU A 35 5.52 -3.10 6.80
C LEU A 35 5.64 -1.69 7.40
N GLY A 36 5.57 -1.58 8.73
CA GLY A 36 5.80 -0.32 9.46
C GLY A 36 7.25 0.15 9.40
N GLU A 37 8.21 -0.77 9.37
CA GLU A 37 9.63 -0.45 9.14
C GLU A 37 9.86 0.05 7.71
N LYS A 38 9.30 -0.61 6.70
CA LYS A 38 9.47 -0.24 5.28
C LYS A 38 8.68 1.01 4.92
N ILE A 39 7.49 1.16 5.48
CA ILE A 39 6.58 2.29 5.27
C ILE A 39 6.26 2.82 6.67
N THR A 40 7.01 3.84 7.10
CA THR A 40 6.92 4.46 8.43
C THR A 40 5.63 5.25 8.58
N ILE A 41 4.48 4.54 8.64
CA ILE A 41 3.15 5.11 8.84
C ILE A 41 2.55 4.57 10.12
N ARG A 42 1.93 5.48 10.87
CA ARG A 42 1.36 5.19 12.18
C ARG A 42 0.25 4.13 12.14
N CYS A 43 -0.42 3.95 11.00
CA CYS A 43 -1.47 2.94 10.89
C CYS A 43 -0.96 1.50 10.91
N PHE A 44 0.33 1.25 10.64
CA PHE A 44 0.91 -0.09 10.72
C PHE A 44 1.48 -0.41 12.10
N THR A 45 1.78 0.59 12.92
CA THR A 45 2.38 0.40 14.26
C THR A 45 1.39 0.49 15.41
N HIS A 46 0.34 1.30 15.28
CA HIS A 46 -0.53 1.65 16.41
C HIS A 46 -1.93 1.03 16.37
N ASP A 47 -2.43 0.66 15.18
CA ASP A 47 -3.71 -0.03 14.99
C ASP A 47 -3.72 -0.79 13.65
N PRO A 48 -2.87 -1.83 13.53
CA PRO A 48 -2.64 -2.54 12.27
C PRO A 48 -3.89 -3.28 11.80
N SER A 49 -4.64 -2.66 10.89
CA SER A 49 -5.79 -3.30 10.26
C SER A 49 -5.95 -2.85 8.81
N VAL A 50 -6.34 -3.79 7.94
CA VAL A 50 -6.49 -3.53 6.51
C VAL A 50 -7.47 -2.37 6.25
N LYS A 51 -8.57 -2.29 6.99
CA LYS A 51 -9.56 -1.19 6.87
C LYS A 51 -8.99 0.17 7.30
N SER A 52 -8.23 0.23 8.40
CA SER A 52 -7.59 1.46 8.87
C SER A 52 -6.52 1.93 7.88
N SER A 53 -5.70 0.98 7.41
CA SER A 53 -4.69 1.22 6.39
C SER A 53 -5.31 1.75 5.09
N LEU A 54 -6.35 1.11 4.56
CA LEU A 54 -7.03 1.58 3.34
C LEU A 54 -7.61 2.99 3.49
N THR A 55 -8.20 3.29 4.66
CA THR A 55 -8.72 4.62 4.96
C THR A 55 -7.60 5.66 4.98
N PHE A 56 -6.43 5.30 5.53
CA PHE A 56 -5.23 6.14 5.50
C PHE A 56 -4.66 6.30 4.09
N LEU A 57 -4.47 5.22 3.33
CA LEU A 57 -3.96 5.21 1.94
C LEU A 57 -4.90 5.96 0.98
N ARG A 58 -6.18 6.13 1.34
CA ARG A 58 -7.13 6.99 0.61
C ARG A 58 -6.89 8.48 0.85
N ARG A 59 -6.45 8.85 2.06
CA ARG A 59 -6.18 10.23 2.47
C ARG A 59 -4.73 10.65 2.16
N THR A 60 -3.83 9.68 2.06
CA THR A 60 -2.38 9.88 1.94
C THR A 60 -1.88 9.19 0.65
N PRO A 61 -1.84 9.91 -0.48
CA PRO A 61 -1.50 9.31 -1.78
C PRO A 61 -0.08 8.74 -1.85
N TRP A 62 0.92 9.45 -1.30
CA TRP A 62 2.30 8.98 -1.29
C TRP A 62 2.47 7.62 -0.59
N ALA A 63 1.66 7.35 0.45
CA ALA A 63 1.70 6.09 1.17
C ALA A 63 1.12 4.94 0.33
N ARG A 64 0.11 5.23 -0.50
CA ARG A 64 -0.43 4.26 -1.46
C ARG A 64 0.62 3.89 -2.48
N GLU A 65 1.29 4.88 -3.06
CA GLU A 65 2.33 4.65 -4.06
C GLU A 65 3.48 3.81 -3.49
N GLN A 66 3.82 3.96 -2.20
CA GLN A 66 4.81 3.12 -1.52
C GLN A 66 4.36 1.66 -1.40
N VAL A 67 3.10 1.41 -1.04
CA VAL A 67 2.53 0.05 -0.95
C VAL A 67 2.49 -0.61 -2.33
N GLU A 68 2.06 0.12 -3.35
CA GLU A 68 1.99 -0.39 -4.73
C GLU A 68 3.39 -0.69 -5.29
N GLN A 69 4.37 0.18 -5.02
CA GLN A 69 5.76 -0.07 -5.38
C GLN A 69 6.29 -1.29 -4.65
N LEU A 70 6.06 -1.43 -3.34
CA LEU A 70 6.51 -2.59 -2.57
C LEU A 70 5.88 -3.89 -3.11
N PHE A 71 4.59 -3.85 -3.44
CA PHE A 71 3.88 -4.99 -4.02
C PHE A 71 4.45 -5.41 -5.38
N ARG A 72 4.66 -4.44 -6.29
CA ARG A 72 5.26 -4.70 -7.61
C ARG A 72 6.68 -5.23 -7.48
N TRP A 73 7.46 -4.62 -6.59
CA TRP A 73 8.84 -4.99 -6.35
C TRP A 73 8.94 -6.45 -5.88
N ARG A 74 8.08 -6.84 -4.93
CA ARG A 74 7.97 -8.23 -4.44
C ARG A 74 7.60 -9.22 -5.55
N ASP A 75 6.60 -8.91 -6.36
CA ASP A 75 6.08 -9.83 -7.40
C ASP A 75 7.10 -10.05 -8.53
N ASP A 76 7.87 -9.02 -8.88
CA ASP A 76 8.84 -9.05 -9.98
C ASP A 76 10.15 -9.78 -9.65
N THR A 77 10.61 -9.70 -8.40
CA THR A 77 12.00 -10.07 -8.06
C THR A 77 12.16 -11.25 -7.11
N GLY A 78 11.13 -11.60 -6.32
CA GLY A 78 11.24 -12.64 -5.30
C GLY A 78 12.33 -12.43 -4.22
N TRP A 79 13.00 -11.27 -4.15
CA TRP A 79 14.23 -11.05 -3.36
C TRP A 79 14.29 -9.66 -2.71
N ASP A 80 13.77 -9.38 -1.52
CA ASP A 80 13.81 -7.99 -0.97
C ASP A 80 15.22 -7.32 -0.95
N PRO A 81 15.47 -6.16 -1.59
CA PRO A 81 16.81 -5.59 -1.73
C PRO A 81 17.22 -4.81 -0.47
N ARG A 82 16.34 -4.74 0.54
CA ARG A 82 16.61 -4.17 1.86
C ARG A 82 16.78 -5.25 2.93
N ASP A 83 16.59 -6.54 2.60
CA ASP A 83 16.99 -7.66 3.46
C ASP A 83 18.51 -7.90 3.44
N ASP A 84 19.24 -7.29 2.50
CA ASP A 84 20.71 -7.35 2.38
C ASP A 84 21.42 -6.18 3.10
N VAL A 85 20.93 -5.78 4.27
CA VAL A 85 21.67 -4.90 5.19
C VAL A 85 21.93 -5.68 6.48
N LYS A 86 23.08 -6.36 6.50
CA LYS A 86 23.78 -6.76 7.72
C LYS A 86 25.00 -5.89 7.91
#